data_AF-A0A349KXT2-F1
#
_entry.id   AF-A0A349KXT2-F1
#
_cell.length_a   1.000
_cell.length_b   1.000
_cell.length_c   1.000
_cell.angle_alpha   90.00
_cell.angle_beta   90.00
_cell.angle_gamma   90.00
#
_symmetry.space_group_name_H-M   'P 1'
#
loop_
_entity.id
_entity.type
_entity.pdbx_description
1 polymer ?
#
loop_
_entity_poly.entity_id
_entity_poly.type
_entity_poly.pdbx_seq_one_letter_code
_entity_poly.pdbx_strand_id
1 'polypeptide(L)' 'AAQYNLGWLCAKGHGIAQDSALAMHWFSKAAEQGDAGAQNNLGMMYDNGKGVPQDFQQAIAWYRKAA' A
#
# COMPACT_ATOMS: atom_id res chain seq x y z
N ALA A 1 1.83 -22.33 24.04
CA ALA A 1 1.95 -22.52 22.57
C ALA A 1 0.77 -21.89 21.83
N ALA A 2 0.64 -20.55 21.86
CA ALA A 2 -0.47 -19.82 21.23
C ALA A 2 0.00 -18.74 20.23
N GLN A 3 1.30 -18.40 20.21
CA GLN A 3 1.85 -17.38 19.31
C GLN A 3 2.21 -17.93 17.92
N TYR A 4 2.45 -19.25 17.80
CA TYR A 4 2.81 -19.88 16.52
C TYR A 4 1.62 -20.02 15.57
N ASN A 5 0.40 -20.19 16.12
CA ASN A 5 -0.81 -20.37 15.31
C ASN A 5 -1.37 -19.06 14.74
N LEU A 6 -1.00 -17.90 15.30
CA LEU A 6 -1.38 -16.59 14.77
C LEU A 6 -0.55 -16.22 13.54
N GLY A 7 0.76 -16.52 13.56
CA GLY A 7 1.61 -16.38 12.37
C GLY A 7 1.15 -17.27 11.21
N TRP A 8 0.63 -18.47 11.52
CA TRP A 8 0.08 -19.39 10.52
C TRP A 8 -1.28 -18.93 9.94
N LEU A 9 -2.08 -18.18 10.71
CA LEU A 9 -3.32 -17.56 10.23
C LEU A 9 -3.06 -16.35 9.32
N CYS A 10 -2.05 -15.52 9.63
CA CYS A 10 -1.61 -14.46 8.70
C CYS A 10 -1.00 -15.04 7.42
N ALA A 11 -0.27 -16.15 7.50
CA ALA A 11 0.32 -16.80 6.33
C ALA A 11 -0.69 -17.57 5.46
N LYS A 12 -1.82 -18.03 6.03
CA LYS A 12 -2.90 -18.69 5.28
C LYS A 12 -4.02 -17.76 4.81
N GLY A 13 -4.07 -16.54 5.32
CA GLY A 13 -4.84 -15.46 4.72
C GLY A 13 -4.21 -15.10 3.38
N HIS A 14 -4.78 -15.63 2.30
CA HIS A 14 -4.61 -15.16 0.93
C HIS A 14 -5.13 -13.70 0.80
N GLY A 15 -4.50 -12.78 1.54
CA GLY A 15 -5.02 -11.47 1.92
C GLY A 15 -4.26 -10.36 1.22
N ILE A 16 -4.24 -10.39 -0.10
CA ILE A 16 -3.71 -9.30 -0.93
C ILE A 16 -4.25 -7.94 -0.44
N ALA A 17 -5.50 -7.90 0.07
CA ALA A 17 -6.13 -6.71 0.62
C ALA A 17 -5.59 -6.25 1.99
N GLN A 18 -5.25 -7.16 2.92
CA GLN A 18 -4.79 -6.79 4.27
C GLN A 18 -3.37 -6.22 4.24
N ASP A 19 -2.48 -6.84 3.47
CA ASP A 19 -1.13 -6.33 3.25
C ASP A 19 -1.15 -5.02 2.46
N SER A 20 -2.07 -4.87 1.49
CA SER A 20 -2.21 -3.62 0.73
C SER A 20 -2.68 -2.46 1.61
N ALA A 21 -3.59 -2.68 2.56
CA ALA A 21 -4.02 -1.61 3.47
C ALA A 21 -2.88 -1.14 4.39
N LEU A 22 -2.05 -2.06 4.88
CA LEU A 22 -0.86 -1.73 5.67
C LEU A 22 0.21 -1.02 4.81
N ALA A 23 0.43 -1.48 3.58
CA ALA A 23 1.35 -0.85 2.64
C ALA A 23 0.91 0.59 2.31
N MET A 24 -0.38 0.82 2.06
CA MET A 24 -0.94 2.17 1.89
C MET A 24 -0.64 3.06 3.08
N HIS A 25 -0.84 2.58 4.31
CA HIS A 25 -0.61 3.37 5.50
C HIS A 25 0.86 3.85 5.61
N TRP A 26 1.82 2.94 5.38
CA TRP A 26 3.23 3.28 5.48
C TRP A 26 3.73 4.12 4.31
N PHE A 27 3.30 3.83 3.09
CA PHE A 27 3.65 4.64 1.93
C PHE A 27 3.06 6.04 2.02
N SER A 28 1.84 6.24 2.53
CA SER A 28 1.29 7.57 2.77
C SER A 28 2.17 8.40 3.71
N LYS A 29 2.60 7.82 4.84
CA LYS A 29 3.49 8.52 5.78
C LYS A 29 4.84 8.88 5.17
N ALA A 30 5.43 8.00 4.38
CA ALA A 30 6.72 8.27 3.73
C ALA A 30 6.57 9.27 2.58
N ALA A 31 5.49 9.19 1.81
CA ALA A 31 5.19 10.10 0.71
C ALA A 31 4.91 11.53 1.19
N GLU A 32 4.26 11.68 2.35
CA GLU A 32 4.06 12.96 3.04
C GLU A 32 5.40 13.59 3.48
N GLN A 33 6.43 12.78 3.73
CA GLN A 33 7.79 13.24 4.04
C GLN A 33 8.63 13.57 2.79
N GLY A 34 8.05 13.44 1.59
CA GLY A 34 8.75 13.69 0.33
C GLY A 34 9.55 12.51 -0.21
N ASP A 35 9.34 11.29 0.31
CA ASP A 35 9.98 10.10 -0.24
C ASP A 35 9.39 9.77 -1.63
N ALA A 36 10.21 9.94 -2.67
CA ALA A 36 9.81 9.72 -4.06
C ALA A 36 9.43 8.25 -4.34
N GLY A 37 10.08 7.29 -3.66
CA GLY A 37 9.77 5.86 -3.79
C GLY A 37 8.38 5.54 -3.27
N ALA A 38 8.01 6.09 -2.12
CA ALA A 38 6.70 5.94 -1.51
C ALA A 38 5.61 6.65 -2.33
N GLN A 39 5.89 7.84 -2.86
CA GLN A 39 4.97 8.54 -3.77
C GLN A 39 4.72 7.72 -5.05
N ASN A 40 5.76 7.13 -5.65
CA ASN A 40 5.60 6.25 -6.80
C ASN A 40 4.78 4.99 -6.47
N ASN A 41 5.02 4.39 -5.31
CA ASN A 41 4.26 3.22 -4.86
C ASN A 41 2.78 3.54 -4.59
N LEU A 42 2.46 4.69 -3.98
CA LEU A 42 1.06 5.14 -3.83
C LEU A 42 0.40 5.34 -5.19
N GLY A 43 1.12 5.94 -6.14
CA GLY A 43 0.67 6.09 -7.51
C GLY A 43 0.25 4.75 -8.10
N MET A 44 1.11 3.73 -7.97
CA MET A 44 0.85 2.37 -8.44
C MET A 44 -0.34 1.71 -7.73
N MET A 45 -0.52 1.94 -6.43
CA MET A 45 -1.61 1.35 -5.66
C MET A 45 -2.97 1.89 -6.09
N TYR A 46 -3.07 3.20 -6.31
CA TYR A 46 -4.27 3.81 -6.89
C TYR A 46 -4.49 3.42 -8.35
N ASP A 47 -3.43 3.26 -9.13
CA ASP A 47 -3.52 2.84 -10.54
C ASP A 47 -4.01 1.39 -10.70
N ASN A 48 -3.64 0.49 -9.78
CA ASN A 48 -4.01 -0.93 -9.84
C ASN A 48 -5.19 -1.29 -8.92
N GLY A 49 -5.73 -0.35 -8.15
CA GLY A 49 -6.77 -0.62 -7.16
C GLY A 49 -6.33 -1.60 -6.06
N LYS A 50 -5.05 -1.58 -5.66
CA LYS A 50 -4.50 -2.48 -4.64
C LYS A 50 -4.70 -1.90 -3.25
N GLY A 51 -5.61 -2.46 -2.47
CA GLY A 51 -5.92 -2.00 -1.11
C GLY A 51 -6.70 -0.69 -1.01
N VAL A 52 -6.92 -0.03 -2.15
CA VAL A 52 -7.81 1.13 -2.33
C VAL A 52 -8.60 0.94 -3.63
N PRO A 53 -9.78 1.56 -3.78
CA PRO A 53 -10.44 1.66 -5.07
C PRO A 53 -9.49 2.26 -6.11
N GLN A 54 -9.55 1.76 -7.34
CA GLN A 54 -8.76 2.30 -8.44
C GLN A 54 -9.14 3.76 -8.69
N ASP A 55 -8.13 4.64 -8.74
CA ASP A 55 -8.31 6.07 -8.98
C ASP A 55 -7.10 6.63 -9.75
N PHE A 56 -7.26 6.79 -11.06
CA PHE A 56 -6.21 7.31 -11.93
C PHE A 56 -5.85 8.78 -11.63
N GLN A 57 -6.78 9.58 -11.11
CA GLN A 57 -6.49 10.98 -10.76
C GLN A 57 -5.54 11.04 -9.56
N GLN A 58 -5.80 10.22 -8.54
CA GLN A 58 -4.89 10.09 -7.40
C GLN A 58 -3.56 9.47 -7.82
N ALA A 59 -3.57 8.48 -8.70
CA ALA A 59 -2.35 7.88 -9.22
C ALA A 59 -1.43 8.93 -9.88
N ILE A 60 -1.98 9.73 -10.80
CA ILE A 60 -1.27 10.80 -11.50
C ILE A 60 -0.78 11.87 -10.50
N ALA A 61 -1.58 12.23 -9.50
CA ALA A 61 -1.18 13.20 -8.49
C ALA A 61 0.04 12.73 -7.69
N TRP A 62 0.10 11.46 -7.32
CA TRP A 62 1.25 10.88 -6.62
C TRP A 62 2.47 10.72 -7.53
N TYR A 63 2.30 10.26 -8.77
CA TYR A 63 3.40 10.18 -9.74
C TYR A 63 4.02 11.56 -10.03
N ARG A 64 3.19 12.62 -10.10
CA ARG A 64 3.69 13.99 -10.28
C ARG A 64 4.48 14.51 -9.08
N LYS A 65 4.19 14.04 -7.86
CA LYS A 65 4.98 14.41 -6.68
C LYS A 65 6.32 13.67 -6.63
N ALA A 66 6.35 12.44 -7.16
CA ALA A 66 7.54 11.59 -7.20
C ALA A 66 8.59 12.03 -8.24
N ALA A 67 8.16 12.80 -9.25
CA ALA A 67 9.00 13.34 -10.32
C ALA A 67 9.67 14.66 -9.91
#